data_AF-A0A6J2U156-F1
#
_entry.id   AF-A0A6J2U156-F1
#
_cell.length_a   1.000
_cell.length_b   1.000
_cell.length_c   1.000
_cell.angle_alpha   90.00
_cell.angle_beta   90.00
_cell.angle_gamma   90.00
#
_symmetry.space_group_name_H-M   'P 1'
#
loop_
_entity.id
_entity.type
_entity.pdbx_description
1 polymer ?
#
loop_
_entity_poly.entity_id
_entity_poly.type
_entity_poly.pdbx_seq_one_letter_code
_entity_poly.pdbx_strand_id
1 'polypeptide(L)'
;MLLGSLISIDEDELTETIIEGIPDEQLRRQAQIQGFAQASQVLHAFRTIKLSGHKPERWIKTAEQKSGTMAVRCFNCNSLGHFALECLKTKRERGACYGCGSMDHQISHCTENKRASHEYNVSSIRGAQ
;
A
#
# COMPACT_ATOMS: atom_id res chain seq x y z
N MET A 1 -31.77 22.67 -17.87
CA MET A 1 -31.02 22.37 -19.10
C MET A 1 -29.71 23.10 -19.00
N LEU A 2 -28.65 22.40 -18.55
CA LEU A 2 -27.31 22.99 -18.45
C LEU A 2 -26.65 22.79 -19.81
N LEU A 3 -26.45 23.90 -20.51
CA LEU A 3 -25.69 24.00 -21.75
C LEU A 3 -24.30 23.43 -21.48
N GLY A 4 -24.06 22.21 -21.98
CA GLY A 4 -22.72 21.72 -22.21
C GLY A 4 -22.11 22.59 -23.31
N SER A 5 -21.59 23.73 -22.90
CA SER A 5 -20.76 24.59 -23.75
C SER A 5 -19.63 23.71 -24.26
N LEU A 6 -19.69 23.40 -25.57
CA LEU A 6 -18.58 22.82 -26.31
C LEU A 6 -17.34 23.65 -25.99
N ILE A 7 -16.46 23.11 -25.17
CA ILE A 7 -15.14 23.69 -25.01
C ILE A 7 -14.42 23.32 -26.30
N SER A 8 -14.37 24.27 -27.23
CA SER A 8 -13.42 24.21 -28.34
C SER A 8 -12.04 24.45 -27.76
N ILE A 9 -11.50 23.43 -27.10
CA ILE A 9 -10.12 23.42 -26.64
C ILE A 9 -9.28 23.43 -27.91
N ASP A 10 -8.38 24.41 -28.00
CA ASP A 10 -7.43 24.46 -29.10
C ASP A 10 -6.53 23.21 -29.08
N GLU A 11 -6.15 22.67 -30.23
CA GLU A 11 -5.35 21.43 -30.27
C GLU A 11 -3.99 21.61 -29.56
N ASP A 12 -3.43 22.81 -29.56
CA ASP A 12 -2.19 23.11 -28.83
C ASP A 12 -2.45 23.04 -27.31
N GLU A 13 -3.54 23.65 -26.82
CA GLU A 13 -3.95 23.59 -25.41
C GLU A 13 -4.25 22.14 -24.97
N LEU A 14 -4.84 21.34 -25.86
CA LEU A 14 -5.09 19.91 -25.61
C LEU A 14 -3.79 19.11 -25.52
N THR A 15 -2.80 19.38 -26.38
CA THR A 15 -1.49 18.73 -26.29
C THR A 15 -0.76 19.10 -25.01
N GLU A 16 -0.77 20.38 -24.62
CA GLU A 16 -0.12 20.88 -23.41
C GLU A 16 -0.72 20.25 -22.15
N THR A 17 -2.06 20.21 -22.05
CA THR A 17 -2.75 19.57 -20.91
C THR A 17 -2.48 18.07 -20.80
N ILE A 18 -2.40 17.35 -21.93
CA ILE A 18 -2.02 15.92 -21.91
C ILE A 18 -0.58 15.74 -21.44
N ILE A 19 0.34 16.58 -21.91
CA ILE A 19 1.76 16.52 -21.52
C ILE A 19 1.92 16.85 -20.03
N GLU A 20 1.22 17.87 -19.52
CA GLU A 20 1.22 18.23 -18.09
C GLU A 20 0.76 17.06 -17.21
N GLY A 21 -0.22 16.28 -17.68
CA GLY A 21 -0.73 15.09 -17.01
C GLY A 21 0.22 13.89 -16.92
N ILE A 22 1.39 13.92 -17.58
CA ILE A 22 2.40 12.86 -17.46
C ILE A 22 3.01 12.91 -16.06
N PRO A 23 2.86 11.87 -15.21
CA PRO A 23 3.29 11.93 -13.81
C PRO A 23 4.81 11.84 -13.66
N ASP A 24 5.51 11.18 -14.59
CA ASP A 24 6.96 11.13 -14.60
C ASP A 24 7.54 12.41 -15.22
N GLU A 25 8.37 13.10 -14.43
CA GLU A 25 8.90 14.41 -14.80
C GLU A 25 9.83 14.36 -16.02
N GLN A 26 10.61 13.29 -16.18
CA GLN A 26 11.54 13.16 -17.30
C GLN A 26 10.78 12.94 -18.60
N LEU A 27 9.80 12.06 -18.56
CA LEU A 27 8.89 11.78 -19.67
C LEU A 27 8.08 13.01 -20.07
N ARG A 28 7.64 13.81 -19.09
CA ARG A 28 6.96 15.09 -19.35
C ARG A 28 7.87 16.09 -20.06
N ARG A 29 9.09 16.31 -19.57
CA ARG A 29 10.08 17.19 -20.23
C ARG A 29 10.41 16.72 -21.64
N GLN A 30 10.58 15.42 -21.84
CA GLN A 30 10.85 14.84 -23.15
C GLN A 30 9.70 15.13 -24.13
N ALA A 31 8.45 14.99 -23.69
CA ALA A 31 7.29 15.29 -24.53
C ALA A 31 7.22 16.77 -24.94
N GLN A 32 7.56 17.70 -24.04
CA GLN A 32 7.63 19.12 -24.35
C GLN A 32 8.70 19.43 -25.41
N ILE A 33 9.88 18.83 -25.29
CA ILE A 33 10.98 19.01 -26.27
C ILE A 33 10.60 18.44 -27.65
N GLN A 34 9.86 17.33 -27.67
CA GLN A 34 9.46 16.66 -28.91
C GLN A 34 8.49 17.50 -29.75
N GLY A 35 7.71 18.40 -29.14
CA GLY A 35 6.86 19.38 -29.83
C GLY A 35 5.76 18.74 -30.69
N PHE A 36 4.91 17.91 -30.09
CA PHE A 36 3.82 17.24 -30.81
C PHE A 36 2.76 18.24 -31.29
N ALA A 37 2.32 18.11 -32.55
CA ALA A 37 1.35 19.02 -33.16
C ALA A 37 -0.12 18.59 -32.93
N GLN A 38 -0.34 17.37 -32.45
CA GLN A 38 -1.67 16.81 -32.21
C GLN A 38 -1.65 15.90 -30.99
N ALA A 39 -2.74 15.91 -30.22
CA ALA A 39 -2.90 15.07 -29.03
C ALA A 39 -2.73 13.57 -29.33
N SER A 40 -3.18 13.13 -30.51
CA SER A 40 -3.08 11.75 -30.97
C SER A 40 -1.63 11.25 -31.05
N GLN A 41 -0.68 12.14 -31.36
CA GLN A 41 0.75 11.81 -31.47
C GLN A 41 1.35 11.55 -30.08
N VAL A 42 0.98 12.37 -29.08
CA VAL A 42 1.37 12.17 -27.68
C VAL A 42 0.87 10.81 -27.20
N LEU A 43 -0.42 10.51 -27.43
CA LEU A 43 -1.03 9.24 -27.02
C LEU A 43 -0.36 8.03 -27.71
N HIS A 44 -0.02 8.15 -28.99
CA HIS A 44 0.66 7.08 -29.72
C HIS A 44 2.10 6.86 -29.20
N ALA A 45 2.86 7.94 -29.03
CA ALA A 45 4.25 7.89 -28.57
C ALA A 45 4.39 7.30 -27.17
N PHE A 46 3.42 7.57 -26.28
CA PHE A 46 3.47 7.13 -24.88
C PHE A 46 2.68 5.84 -24.62
N ARG A 47 2.03 5.25 -25.64
CA ARG A 47 1.15 4.07 -25.50
C ARG A 47 1.83 2.86 -24.85
N THR A 48 3.11 2.63 -25.15
CA THR A 48 3.85 1.44 -24.71
C THR A 48 4.64 1.69 -23.42
N ILE A 49 4.74 2.94 -22.97
CA ILE A 49 5.53 3.30 -21.80
C ILE A 49 4.80 2.83 -20.54
N LYS A 50 5.50 2.03 -19.73
CA LYS A 50 5.01 1.57 -18.43
C LYS A 50 5.75 2.33 -17.34
N LEU A 51 4.99 3.05 -16.53
CA LEU A 51 5.54 3.75 -15.37
C LEU A 51 5.76 2.75 -14.24
N SER A 52 7.01 2.63 -13.80
CA SER A 52 7.39 1.84 -12.65
C SER A 52 7.08 2.62 -11.38
N GLY A 53 6.09 2.19 -10.59
CA GLY A 53 5.99 2.62 -9.19
C GLY A 53 5.03 3.76 -8.84
N HIS A 54 4.05 4.10 -9.70
CA HIS A 54 2.95 4.97 -9.27
C HIS A 54 2.02 4.20 -8.31
N LYS A 55 2.35 4.17 -7.01
CA LYS A 55 1.36 3.85 -5.98
C LYS A 55 0.37 5.02 -5.98
N PRO A 56 -0.89 4.84 -6.41
CA PRO A 56 -1.85 5.94 -6.36
C PRO A 56 -1.93 6.44 -4.91
N GLU A 57 -1.76 7.75 -4.73
CA GLU A 57 -1.68 8.39 -3.42
C GLU A 57 -3.00 8.33 -2.62
N ARG A 58 -4.01 7.63 -3.15
CA ARG A 58 -5.16 7.12 -2.40
C ARG A 58 -5.48 5.69 -2.83
N TRP A 59 -4.83 4.73 -2.18
CA TRP A 59 -5.47 3.45 -1.96
C TRP A 59 -6.58 3.66 -0.93
N ILE A 60 -7.80 3.95 -1.38
CA ILE A 60 -8.97 3.63 -0.58
C ILE A 60 -8.97 2.11 -0.47
N LYS A 61 -8.71 1.57 0.73
CA LYS A 61 -8.85 0.14 0.99
C LYS A 61 -10.34 -0.20 0.84
N THR A 62 -10.79 -0.52 -0.36
CA THR A 62 -11.92 -1.43 -0.51
C THR A 62 -11.48 -2.73 0.15
N ALA A 63 -12.11 -3.03 1.28
CA ALA A 63 -11.85 -4.17 2.11
C ALA A 63 -12.23 -5.45 1.36
N GLU A 64 -11.37 -5.92 0.47
CA GLU A 64 -11.49 -7.26 -0.10
C GLU A 64 -10.11 -7.76 -0.55
N GLN A 65 -9.20 -7.90 0.43
CA GLN A 65 -8.01 -8.72 0.29
C GLN A 65 -7.93 -9.67 1.48
N LYS A 66 -8.75 -10.72 1.43
CA LYS A 66 -8.61 -11.92 2.26
C LYS A 66 -7.40 -12.73 1.78
N SER A 67 -6.17 -12.31 2.11
CA SER A 67 -4.99 -13.17 2.00
C SER A 67 -3.73 -12.60 2.71
N GLY A 68 -3.87 -12.09 3.94
CA GLY A 68 -2.74 -11.46 4.66
C GLY A 68 -2.58 -11.80 6.14
N THR A 69 -3.45 -12.63 6.73
CA THR A 69 -3.38 -12.94 8.18
C THR A 69 -2.16 -13.76 8.56
N MET A 70 -1.59 -14.54 7.64
CA MET A 70 -0.45 -15.43 7.94
C MET A 70 0.85 -14.67 8.30
N ALA A 71 1.01 -13.41 7.85
CA ALA A 71 2.23 -12.64 8.07
C ALA A 71 2.11 -11.56 9.17
N VAL A 72 0.91 -11.29 9.71
CA VAL A 72 0.75 -10.24 10.72
C VAL A 72 1.09 -10.76 12.12
N ARG A 73 1.91 -9.99 12.86
CA ARG A 73 2.17 -10.22 14.30
C ARG A 73 1.22 -9.39 15.16
N CYS A 74 0.61 -10.03 16.14
CA CYS A 74 -0.28 -9.42 17.10
C CYS A 74 0.47 -8.43 18.03
N PHE A 75 -0.08 -7.22 18.19
CA PHE A 75 0.47 -6.18 19.08
C PHE A 75 0.31 -6.41 20.58
N ASN A 76 -0.45 -7.43 20.97
CA ASN A 76 -0.63 -7.80 22.36
C ASN A 76 0.32 -8.94 22.77
N CYS A 77 0.34 -10.02 21.98
CA CYS A 77 1.03 -11.26 22.36
C CYS A 77 2.22 -11.64 21.47
N ASN A 78 2.49 -10.86 20.42
CA ASN A 78 3.59 -11.06 19.48
C ASN A 78 3.53 -12.38 18.67
N SER A 79 2.42 -13.12 18.72
CA SER A 79 2.16 -14.28 17.87
C SER A 79 1.70 -13.87 16.48
N LEU A 80 1.93 -14.73 15.48
CA LEU A 80 1.45 -14.54 14.10
C LEU A 80 -0.03 -14.90 13.95
N GLY A 81 -0.65 -14.53 12.83
CA GLY A 81 -1.96 -15.04 12.42
C GLY A 81 -3.16 -14.15 12.77
N HIS A 82 -2.99 -13.13 13.61
CA HIS A 82 -4.10 -12.29 14.09
C HIS A 82 -3.64 -10.89 14.51
N PHE A 83 -4.60 -9.95 14.56
CA PHE A 83 -4.36 -8.60 15.10
C PHE A 83 -4.61 -8.54 16.61
N ALA A 84 -4.13 -7.49 17.28
CA ALA A 84 -4.36 -7.30 18.71
C ALA A 84 -5.85 -7.23 19.10
N LEU A 85 -6.72 -6.78 18.18
CA LEU A 85 -8.17 -6.75 18.36
C LEU A 85 -8.78 -8.16 18.46
N GLU A 86 -8.18 -9.14 17.81
CA GLU A 86 -8.62 -10.54 17.76
C GLU A 86 -7.87 -11.40 18.80
N CYS A 87 -7.03 -10.79 19.64
CA CYS A 87 -6.20 -11.51 20.59
C CYS A 87 -7.01 -11.94 21.80
N LEU A 88 -7.12 -13.26 22.02
CA LEU A 88 -7.81 -13.85 23.17
C LEU A 88 -6.98 -13.85 24.47
N LYS A 89 -5.71 -13.44 24.41
CA LYS A 89 -4.85 -13.33 25.61
C LYS A 89 -5.16 -12.03 26.35
N THR A 90 -4.90 -12.02 27.66
CA THR A 90 -5.03 -10.82 28.50
C THR A 90 -4.19 -9.67 27.92
N LYS A 91 -4.67 -8.44 28.15
CA LYS A 91 -3.94 -7.25 27.69
C LYS A 91 -2.59 -7.19 28.38
N ARG A 92 -1.53 -7.05 27.59
CA ARG A 92 -0.18 -6.83 28.09
C ARG A 92 -0.13 -5.51 28.84
N GLU A 93 0.49 -5.54 30.02
CA GLU A 93 0.74 -4.33 30.80
C GLU A 93 1.62 -3.35 30.01
N ARG A 94 1.31 -2.05 30.12
CA ARG A 94 2.08 -1.00 29.44
C ARG A 94 3.50 -0.97 30.01
N GLY A 95 4.49 -1.01 29.13
CA GLY A 95 5.90 -1.04 29.51
C GLY A 95 6.52 -2.44 29.58
N ALA A 96 5.71 -3.50 29.68
CA ALA A 96 6.22 -4.86 29.65
C ALA A 96 6.90 -5.23 28.31
N CYS A 97 7.82 -6.17 28.35
CA CYS A 97 8.50 -6.74 27.20
C CYS A 97 7.50 -7.27 26.18
N TYR A 98 7.67 -6.88 24.92
CA TYR A 98 6.78 -7.32 23.83
C TYR A 98 7.04 -8.77 23.40
N GLY A 99 8.22 -9.33 23.73
CA GLY A 99 8.58 -10.72 23.41
C GLY A 99 7.97 -11.73 24.39
N CYS A 100 8.15 -11.51 25.69
CA CYS A 100 7.79 -12.45 26.75
C CYS A 100 6.74 -11.93 27.75
N GLY A 101 6.54 -10.61 27.87
CA GLY A 101 5.58 -10.00 28.80
C GLY A 101 6.12 -9.64 30.19
N SER A 102 7.41 -9.83 30.49
CA SER A 102 8.04 -9.39 31.75
C SER A 102 8.25 -7.87 31.79
N MET A 103 8.24 -7.26 32.99
CA MET A 103 8.52 -5.83 33.17
C MET A 103 10.02 -5.50 33.31
N ASP A 104 10.88 -6.52 33.40
CA ASP A 104 12.30 -6.36 33.74
C ASP A 104 13.16 -5.84 32.58
N HIS A 105 12.70 -6.02 31.34
CA HIS A 105 13.48 -5.69 30.15
C HIS A 105 12.61 -5.27 28.96
N GLN A 106 13.24 -4.61 27.98
CA GLN A 106 12.65 -4.35 26.68
C GLN A 106 12.98 -5.48 25.70
N ILE A 107 12.21 -5.56 24.59
CA ILE A 107 12.37 -6.64 23.60
C ILE A 107 13.80 -6.79 23.06
N SER A 108 14.57 -5.71 23.01
CA SER A 108 15.97 -5.71 22.57
C SER A 108 16.90 -6.57 23.46
N HIS A 109 16.54 -6.73 24.73
CA HIS A 109 17.29 -7.52 25.72
C HIS A 109 16.51 -8.77 26.17
N CYS A 110 15.50 -9.19 25.39
CA CYS A 110 14.67 -10.33 25.71
C CYS A 110 15.32 -11.64 25.24
N THR A 111 15.70 -12.49 26.20
CA THR A 111 16.24 -13.83 25.93
C THR A 111 15.17 -14.83 25.48
N GLU A 112 13.90 -14.59 25.83
CA GLU A 112 12.74 -15.42 25.46
C GLU A 112 11.91 -14.83 24.32
N ASN A 113 12.55 -14.09 23.42
CA ASN A 113 11.83 -13.41 22.36
C ASN A 113 11.22 -14.40 21.35
N LYS A 114 9.89 -14.50 21.35
CA LYS A 114 9.11 -15.34 20.40
C LYS A 114 9.28 -14.97 18.92
N ARG A 115 10.03 -13.90 18.59
CA ARG A 115 10.46 -13.61 17.21
C ARG A 115 11.56 -14.56 16.72
N ALA A 116 12.33 -15.18 17.63
CA ALA A 116 13.45 -16.06 17.32
C ALA A 116 13.05 -17.54 17.16
N SER A 117 12.03 -18.01 17.88
CA SER A 117 11.55 -19.40 17.78
C SER A 117 10.43 -19.51 16.75
N HIS A 118 10.80 -19.97 15.56
CA HIS A 118 9.88 -20.19 14.43
C HIS A 118 9.06 -21.48 14.60
N GLU A 119 8.36 -21.65 15.73
CA GLU A 119 7.43 -22.78 15.92
C GLU A 119 5.99 -22.31 15.69
N TYR A 120 5.50 -22.62 14.49
CA TYR A 120 4.07 -22.59 14.18
C TYR A 120 3.38 -23.70 14.96
N ASN A 121 2.34 -23.39 15.73
CA ASN A 121 1.42 -24.42 16.22
C ASN A 121 0.02 -24.08 15.74
N VAL A 122 -0.35 -24.63 14.58
CA VAL A 122 -1.68 -24.53 13.96
C VAL A 122 -2.59 -25.64 14.46
N SER A 123 -2.58 -25.92 15.77
CA SER A 123 -3.30 -27.07 16.35
C SER A 123 -4.53 -26.68 17.17
N SER A 124 -5.24 -25.60 16.81
CA SER A 124 -6.52 -25.29 17.49
C SER A 124 -7.63 -24.73 16.59
N ILE A 125 -7.59 -25.00 15.28
CA ILE A 125 -8.71 -24.69 14.36
C ILE A 125 -9.43 -25.97 13.89
N ARG A 126 -9.38 -27.05 14.67
CA ARG A 126 -10.26 -28.21 14.50
C ARG A 126 -10.98 -28.48 15.80
N GLY A 127 -12.20 -27.96 15.90
CA GLY A 127 -13.06 -28.14 17.06
C GLY A 127 -14.35 -27.33 16.97
N ALA A 128 -15.01 -27.31 15.81
CA ALA A 128 -16.41 -26.95 15.70
C ALA A 128 -17.07 -27.96 14.76
N GLN A 129 -17.53 -29.05 15.36
CA GLN A 129 -18.57 -29.92 14.85
C GLN A 129 -19.62 -29.99 15.94
#